data_AF-A0A957N2D9-F1
#
_entry.id   AF-A0A957N2D9-F1
#
_cell.length_a   1.000
_cell.length_b   1.000
_cell.length_c   1.000
_cell.angle_alpha   90.00
_cell.angle_beta   90.00
_cell.angle_gamma   90.00
#
_symmetry.space_group_name_H-M   'P 1'
#
loop_
_entity.id
_entity.type
_entity.pdbx_description
1 polymer ?
#
loop_
_entity_poly.entity_id
_entity_poly.type
_entity_poly.pdbx_seq_one_letter_code
_entity_poly.pdbx_strand_id
1 'polypeptide(L)'
;MDQTQATASFGYWVRRQRMALDLTQADLARAVGCATVTISKIERDERRPSQQMAELLAQHLAVPAEEHERFLAMARGRRSAARLALPAQPRVLQAIRTQLTPRAPMVGRRHEW
;
A
#
# COMPACT_ATOMS: atom_id res chain seq x y z
N MET A 1 -4.07 -1.21 27.57
CA MET A 1 -4.33 0.24 27.39
C MET A 1 -3.11 0.83 26.68
N ASP A 2 -3.18 0.96 25.35
CA ASP A 2 -2.09 1.42 24.46
C ASP A 2 -2.23 2.94 24.19
N GLN A 3 -2.30 3.75 25.25
CA GLN A 3 -2.59 5.20 25.12
C GLN A 3 -1.34 6.03 24.77
N THR A 4 -0.14 5.48 24.96
CA THR A 4 1.13 6.19 24.70
C THR A 4 1.49 6.24 23.20
N GLN A 5 1.01 5.29 22.40
CA GLN A 5 1.24 5.27 20.95
C GLN A 5 0.38 6.30 20.21
N ALA A 6 -0.82 6.61 20.72
CA ALA A 6 -1.74 7.59 20.14
C ALA A 6 -1.25 9.04 20.26
N THR A 7 -0.52 9.39 21.32
CA THR A 7 0.10 10.72 21.47
C THR A 7 1.34 10.93 20.60
N ALA A 8 1.89 9.86 20.03
CA ALA A 8 3.08 9.87 19.18
C ALA A 8 2.80 9.39 17.74
N SER A 9 1.53 9.25 17.35
CA SER A 9 1.16 8.74 16.03
C SER A 9 1.27 9.82 14.95
N PHE A 10 1.38 9.37 13.69
CA PHE A 10 1.45 10.26 12.53
C PHE A 10 0.16 11.08 12.39
N GLY A 11 -1.01 10.45 12.52
CA GLY A 11 -2.30 11.14 12.46
C GLY A 11 -2.45 12.23 13.52
N TYR A 12 -2.00 11.95 14.75
CA TYR A 12 -1.98 12.93 15.82
C TYR A 12 -1.06 14.12 15.52
N TRP A 13 0.14 13.86 15.00
CA TRP A 13 1.07 14.92 14.59
C TRP A 13 0.47 15.82 13.50
N VAL A 14 -0.13 15.22 12.47
CA VAL A 14 -0.80 15.96 11.38
C VAL A 14 -1.90 16.86 11.91
N ARG A 15 -2.73 16.35 12.84
CA ARG A 15 -3.79 17.13 13.48
C ARG A 15 -3.23 18.32 14.26
N ARG A 16 -2.17 18.11 15.06
CA ARG A 16 -1.51 19.17 15.83
C ARG A 16 -0.94 20.26 14.92
N GLN A 17 -0.23 19.86 13.87
CA GLN A 17 0.36 20.80 12.93
C GLN A 17 -0.69 21.60 12.17
N ARG A 18 -1.77 20.94 11.74
CA ARG A 18 -2.91 21.62 11.11
C ARG A 18 -3.52 22.69 12.03
N MET A 19 -3.72 22.38 13.32
CA MET A 19 -4.27 23.33 14.28
C MET A 19 -3.29 24.48 14.58
N ALA A 20 -1.98 24.23 14.58
CA ALA A 20 -0.97 25.27 14.74
C ALA A 20 -0.97 26.27 13.57
N LEU A 21 -1.39 25.83 12.38
CA LEU A 21 -1.55 26.65 11.18
C LEU A 21 -2.96 27.27 11.04
N ASP A 22 -3.82 27.11 12.06
CA ASP A 22 -5.23 27.56 12.06
C ASP A 22 -6.08 27.01 10.90
N LEU A 23 -5.70 25.85 10.36
CA LEU A 23 -6.41 25.23 9.23
C LEU A 23 -7.54 24.32 9.72
N THR A 24 -8.70 24.37 9.07
CA THR A 24 -9.73 23.34 9.28
C THR A 24 -9.39 22.06 8.50
N GLN A 25 -10.03 20.93 8.85
CA GLN A 25 -9.89 19.69 8.05
C GLN A 25 -10.31 19.91 6.59
N ALA A 26 -11.30 20.76 6.35
CA ALA A 26 -11.79 21.07 5.00
C ALA A 26 -10.78 21.93 4.21
N ASP A 27 -10.09 22.86 4.87
CA ASP A 27 -9.07 23.69 4.23
C ASP A 27 -7.88 22.86 3.77
N LEU A 28 -7.38 21.98 4.66
CA LEU A 28 -6.29 21.06 4.31
C LEU A 28 -6.71 20.09 3.20
N ALA A 29 -7.94 19.57 3.27
CA ALA A 29 -8.47 18.66 2.25
C ALA A 29 -8.55 19.33 0.87
N ARG A 30 -9.04 20.57 0.82
CA ARG A 30 -9.11 21.39 -0.39
C ARG A 30 -7.73 21.72 -0.94
N ALA A 31 -6.77 22.08 -0.09
CA ALA A 31 -5.40 22.38 -0.50
C ALA A 31 -4.72 21.17 -1.15
N VAL A 32 -4.92 19.98 -0.58
CA VAL A 32 -4.35 18.72 -1.07
C VAL A 32 -5.19 18.09 -2.20
N GLY A 33 -6.39 18.60 -2.48
CA GLY A 33 -7.29 18.08 -3.51
C GLY A 33 -7.97 16.75 -3.16
N CYS A 34 -8.33 16.55 -1.89
CA CYS A 34 -9.04 15.36 -1.42
C CYS A 34 -10.30 15.68 -0.62
N ALA A 35 -11.11 14.66 -0.34
CA ALA A 35 -12.30 14.81 0.51
C ALA A 35 -11.92 15.00 1.99
N THR A 36 -12.66 15.84 2.72
CA THR A 36 -12.46 16.09 4.16
C THR A 36 -12.43 14.82 5.00
N VAL A 37 -13.26 13.82 4.66
CA VAL A 37 -13.28 12.51 5.32
C VAL A 37 -11.93 11.79 5.22
N THR A 38 -11.17 12.00 4.14
CA THR A 38 -9.83 11.41 3.95
C THR A 38 -8.85 11.99 4.95
N ILE A 39 -8.84 13.33 5.13
CA ILE A 39 -8.02 13.99 6.16
C ILE A 39 -8.42 13.50 7.55
N SER A 40 -9.72 13.41 7.81
CA SER A 40 -10.25 12.89 9.08
C SER A 40 -9.76 11.46 9.38
N LYS A 41 -9.72 10.58 8.36
CA LYS A 41 -9.18 9.21 8.49
C LYS A 41 -7.67 9.17 8.67
N ILE A 42 -6.94 10.09 8.04
CA ILE A 42 -5.48 10.22 8.22
C ILE A 42 -5.16 10.68 9.64
N GLU A 43 -5.88 11.68 10.17
CA GLU A 43 -5.70 12.17 11.54
C GLU A 43 -6.02 11.14 12.62
N ARG A 44 -6.85 10.13 12.31
CA ARG A 44 -7.14 8.98 13.17
C ARG A 44 -6.23 7.77 12.91
N ASP A 45 -5.22 7.90 12.05
CA ASP A 45 -4.35 6.80 11.58
C ASP A 45 -5.12 5.62 10.92
N GLU A 46 -6.38 5.82 10.52
CA GLU A 46 -7.22 4.81 9.85
C GLU A 46 -6.88 4.66 8.36
N ARG A 47 -6.29 5.70 7.76
CA ARG A 47 -5.89 5.69 6.35
C ARG A 47 -4.48 6.21 6.18
N ARG A 48 -3.72 5.50 5.35
CA ARG A 48 -2.39 5.94 4.93
C ARG A 48 -2.45 6.74 3.63
N PRO A 49 -1.84 7.93 3.58
CA PRO A 49 -1.72 8.68 2.35
C PRO A 49 -0.80 7.95 1.35
N SER A 50 -1.06 8.14 0.05
CA SER A 50 -0.12 7.76 -1.01
C SER A 50 1.12 8.65 -0.97
N GLN A 51 2.15 8.32 -1.76
CA GLN A 51 3.37 9.13 -1.84
C GLN A 51 3.06 10.58 -2.26
N GLN A 52 2.36 10.78 -3.38
CA GLN A 52 1.94 12.10 -3.85
C GLN A 52 1.11 12.87 -2.80
N MET A 53 0.17 12.20 -2.13
CA MET A 53 -0.65 12.80 -1.08
C MET A 53 0.21 13.23 0.13
N ALA A 54 1.20 12.43 0.50
CA ALA A 54 2.11 12.74 1.58
C ALA A 54 3.01 13.94 1.23
N GLU A 55 3.49 14.03 -0.02
CA GLU A 55 4.27 15.19 -0.48
C GLU A 55 3.45 16.48 -0.45
N LEU A 56 2.19 16.44 -0.87
CA LEU A 56 1.29 17.60 -0.80
C LEU A 56 0.97 17.98 0.65
N LEU A 57 0.73 16.99 1.52
CA LEU A 57 0.52 17.24 2.94
C LEU A 57 1.74 17.92 3.57
N ALA A 58 2.94 17.47 3.23
CA ALA A 58 4.17 18.02 3.80
C ALA A 58 4.38 19.49 3.40
N GLN A 59 4.07 19.84 2.14
CA GLN A 59 4.09 21.21 1.65
C GLN A 59 3.06 22.09 2.38
N HIS A 60 1.79 21.65 2.47
CA HIS A 60 0.72 22.44 3.08
C HIS A 60 0.77 22.51 4.61
N LEU A 61 1.44 21.55 5.26
CA LEU A 61 1.71 21.57 6.69
C LEU A 61 3.03 22.30 7.06
N ALA A 62 3.64 22.98 6.08
CA ALA A 62 4.87 23.73 6.22
C ALA A 62 6.00 22.91 6.89
N VAL A 63 6.14 21.65 6.49
CA VAL A 63 7.22 20.79 6.97
C VAL A 63 8.55 21.30 6.40
N PRO A 64 9.59 21.53 7.24
CA PRO A 64 10.91 21.91 6.74
C PRO A 64 11.45 20.87 5.74
N ALA A 65 12.17 21.34 4.72
CA ALA A 65 12.72 20.46 3.69
C ALA A 65 13.66 19.37 4.26
N GLU A 66 14.36 19.67 5.36
CA GLU A 66 15.22 18.72 6.06
C GLU A 66 14.44 17.59 6.75
N GLU A 67 13.16 17.83 7.07
CA GLU A 67 12.28 16.87 7.74
C GLU A 67 11.32 16.18 6.76
N HIS A 68 11.25 16.62 5.50
CA HIS A 68 10.37 16.04 4.47
C HIS A 68 10.55 14.53 4.32
N GLU A 69 11.78 14.03 4.23
CA GLU A 69 12.02 12.60 4.07
C GLU A 69 11.50 11.79 5.27
N ARG A 70 11.74 12.30 6.48
CA ARG A 70 11.26 11.69 7.73
C ARG A 70 9.74 11.69 7.77
N PHE A 71 9.11 12.81 7.40
CA PHE A 71 7.65 12.94 7.30
C PHE A 71 7.07 11.93 6.31
N LEU A 72 7.63 11.82 5.11
CA LEU A 72 7.19 10.87 4.09
C LEU A 72 7.35 9.42 4.55
N ALA A 73 8.45 9.10 5.24
CA ALA A 73 8.68 7.77 5.82
C ALA A 73 7.61 7.41 6.86
N MET A 74 7.26 8.36 7.75
CA MET A 74 6.20 8.18 8.75
C MET A 74 4.81 8.08 8.12
N ALA A 75 4.49 8.93 7.13
CA ALA A 75 3.20 8.96 6.43
C ALA A 75 2.89 7.63 5.73
N ARG A 76 3.91 7.02 5.12
CA ARG A 76 3.79 5.68 4.50
C ARG A 76 3.70 4.58 5.55
N GLY A 77 4.19 4.84 6.76
CA GLY A 77 4.05 4.04 7.97
C GLY A 77 4.49 2.59 7.86
N ARG A 78 5.33 2.21 6.88
CA ARG A 78 5.65 0.81 6.54
C ARG A 78 5.92 -0.04 7.80
N ARG A 79 4.88 -0.71 8.34
CA ARG A 79 5.06 -1.94 9.11
C ARG A 79 5.34 -2.95 8.02
N SER A 80 6.62 -3.08 7.75
CA SER A 80 7.29 -4.06 6.88
C SER A 80 6.37 -5.11 6.24
N ALA A 81 5.98 -4.88 4.98
CA ALA A 81 5.88 -5.98 4.01
C ALA A 81 7.25 -6.67 3.84
N ALA A 82 8.35 -6.06 4.34
CA ALA A 82 9.65 -6.71 4.49
C ALA A 82 9.66 -7.94 5.42
N ARG A 83 8.55 -8.25 6.13
CA ARG A 83 8.38 -9.55 6.81
C ARG A 83 7.71 -10.61 5.94
N LEU A 84 7.11 -10.22 4.82
CA LEU A 84 6.71 -11.14 3.76
C LEU A 84 7.94 -11.30 2.86
N ALA A 85 8.69 -12.38 3.07
CA ALA A 85 9.66 -12.82 2.10
C ALA A 85 8.96 -12.88 0.74
N LEU A 86 9.48 -12.13 -0.24
CA LEU A 86 9.03 -12.25 -1.61
C LEU A 86 9.30 -13.70 -2.04
N PRO A 87 8.29 -14.46 -2.49
CA PRO A 87 8.57 -15.76 -3.08
C PRO A 87 9.49 -15.53 -4.27
N ALA A 88 10.65 -16.19 -4.27
CA ALA A 88 11.73 -15.96 -5.24
C ALA A 88 11.35 -16.25 -6.69
N GLN A 89 10.15 -16.78 -6.95
CA GLN A 89 9.71 -17.17 -8.29
C GLN A 89 8.20 -16.87 -8.45
N PRO A 90 7.76 -16.24 -9.56
CA PRO A 90 6.36 -16.30 -9.94
C PRO A 90 6.05 -17.78 -10.15
N ARG A 91 5.21 -18.36 -9.29
CA ARG A 91 4.73 -19.73 -9.45
C ARG A 91 3.79 -19.74 -10.64
N VAL A 92 4.36 -19.80 -11.85
CA VAL A 92 3.64 -20.27 -13.03
C VAL A 92 2.97 -21.57 -12.62
N LEU A 93 1.65 -21.64 -12.80
CA LEU A 93 0.83 -22.83 -12.54
C LEU A 93 1.33 -23.98 -13.44
N GLN A 94 2.40 -24.64 -13.03
CA GLN A 94 2.96 -25.77 -13.73
C GLN A 94 2.34 -27.03 -13.14
N ALA A 95 1.19 -27.42 -13.70
CA ALA A 95 0.87 -28.78 -14.12
C ALA A 95 -0.64 -28.97 -14.20
N ILE A 96 -1.23 -28.65 -15.35
CA ILE A 96 -2.30 -29.51 -15.87
C ILE A 96 -1.67 -30.34 -16.98
N ARG A 97 -0.82 -31.30 -16.59
CA ARG A 97 -0.40 -32.40 -17.47
C ARG A 97 -1.42 -33.52 -17.30
N THR A 98 -2.60 -33.35 -17.88
CA THR A 98 -3.46 -34.51 -18.18
C THR A 98 -2.72 -35.30 -19.25
N GLN A 99 -2.09 -36.40 -18.83
CA GLN A 99 -1.45 -37.33 -19.74
C GLN A 99 -2.53 -38.01 -20.60
N LEU A 100 -2.82 -37.43 -21.77
CA LEU A 100 -3.50 -38.15 -22.83
C LEU A 100 -2.44 -38.95 -23.58
N THR A 101 -2.22 -40.18 -23.13
CA THR A 101 -1.65 -41.23 -23.97
C THR A 101 -2.76 -42.19 -24.36
N PRO A 102 -3.06 -42.37 -25.65
CA PRO A 102 -3.45 -43.66 -26.16
C PRO A 102 -2.20 -44.45 -26.55
N ARG A 103 -2.07 -45.60 -25.90
CA ARG A 103 -1.05 -46.63 -26.09
C ARG A 103 -1.36 -47.47 -27.35
N ALA A 104 -0.27 -47.90 -27.98
CA ALA A 104 -0.09 -49.07 -28.85
C ALA A 104 -0.14 -48.87 -30.38
N PRO A 105 0.93 -49.24 -31.11
CA PRO A 105 0.86 -49.62 -32.51
C PRO A 105 0.40 -51.09 -32.63
N MET A 106 -0.69 -51.35 -33.35
CA MET A 106 -1.05 -52.72 -33.75
C MET A 106 -0.50 -52.99 -35.17
N VAL A 107 0.67 -53.62 -35.22
CA VAL A 107 1.13 -54.31 -36.44
C VAL A 107 0.52 -55.71 -36.45
N GLY A 108 -0.14 -56.08 -37.55
CA GLY A 108 -0.78 -57.38 -37.67
C GLY A 108 -1.46 -57.67 -39.02
N ARG A 109 -0.63 -57.92 -40.03
CA ARG A 109 -0.79 -58.83 -41.20
C ARG A 109 -2.12 -58.94 -41.98
N ARG A 110 -2.01 -58.63 -43.29
CA ARG A 110 -2.39 -59.40 -44.51
C ARG A 110 -3.69 -60.24 -44.56
N HIS A 111 -4.46 -60.07 -45.64
CA HIS A 111 -5.07 -61.11 -46.52
C HIS A 111 -5.75 -60.36 -47.70
N GLU A 112 -5.28 -60.52 -48.96
CA GLU A 112 -5.98 -61.07 -50.16
C GLU A 112 -7.41 -60.52 -50.42
N TRP A 113 -7.78 -60.09 -51.63
CA TRP A 113 -7.81 -60.81 -52.92
C TRP A 113 -7.45 -59.91 -54.13
#